data_AF-A0A8D9EE97-F1
#
_entry.id   AF-A0A8D9EE97-F1
#
_cell.length_a   1.000
_cell.length_b   1.000
_cell.length_c   1.000
_cell.angle_alpha   90.00
_cell.angle_beta   90.00
_cell.angle_gamma   90.00
#
_symmetry.space_group_name_H-M   'P 1'
#
loop_
_entity.id
_entity.type
_entity.pdbx_description
1 polymer ?
#
loop_
_entity_poly.entity_id
_entity_poly.type
_entity_poly.pdbx_seq_one_letter_code
_entity_poly.pdbx_strand_id
1 'polypeptide(L)'
;MAFAGFKKQLNKANQYMTEKMGGAEGTKLDVDFVDMERKTDVTNELVEELQLKTKEYLQPNPTARAKMAAVKGISKLSGQAKASTYPQPEGTLGECMTMYGKKLGDDSIFGQALVEMGESLKQMADAKYSLDDNTKQNFLEPLHHLQMKDLKEVMHHRKKLQGRRLDYDCKRRRQAKGSQITDDELKAAEEKFAESLHLAQMGMYNLLENDVEQVSELFVFSEGLLEYHQQCTEILKLAVETLREKREEATMRPKHEFIPKTLEELVHLEAHHEDNMNGGGSNAGSPTHHKPDHLELCADSGNARSTNASPLPSPVKQGRTPVMNKSPCCTALYDFEPENPGELGFKEGETITLMNRVDENWYEGSIHGRTGYFPVTYVSVVVPLP
;
A
#
# COMPACT_ATOMS: atom_id res chain seq x y z
N MET A 1 -12.80 47.39 -9.11
CA MET A 1 -11.93 46.51 -9.93
C MET A 1 -12.49 45.10 -10.18
N ALA A 2 -13.30 44.51 -9.28
CA ALA A 2 -13.83 43.14 -9.45
C ALA A 2 -14.78 42.96 -10.65
N PHE A 3 -15.60 43.97 -10.97
CA PHE A 3 -16.62 43.89 -12.04
C PHE A 3 -16.03 43.78 -13.46
N ALA A 4 -14.90 44.45 -13.74
CA ALA A 4 -14.24 44.42 -15.05
C ALA A 4 -13.60 43.05 -15.32
N GLY A 5 -13.00 42.44 -14.30
CA GLY A 5 -12.46 41.07 -14.38
C GLY A 5 -13.56 40.03 -14.62
N PHE A 6 -14.69 40.17 -13.93
CA PHE A 6 -15.85 39.29 -14.10
C PHE A 6 -16.46 39.38 -15.51
N LYS A 7 -16.66 40.59 -16.03
CA LYS A 7 -17.13 40.82 -17.41
C LYS A 7 -16.19 40.21 -18.45
N LYS A 8 -14.88 40.26 -18.21
CA LYS A 8 -13.88 39.63 -19.09
C LYS A 8 -14.01 38.10 -19.10
N GLN A 9 -14.21 37.47 -17.94
CA GLN A 9 -14.38 36.02 -17.86
C GLN A 9 -15.68 35.55 -18.53
N LEU A 10 -16.79 36.27 -18.34
CA LEU A 10 -18.06 35.99 -19.03
C LEU A 10 -17.92 36.07 -20.55
N ASN A 11 -17.19 37.07 -21.06
CA ASN A 11 -16.96 37.23 -22.49
C ASN A 11 -16.12 36.07 -23.07
N LYS A 12 -15.11 35.60 -22.34
CA LYS A 12 -14.32 34.41 -22.73
C LYS A 12 -15.16 33.15 -22.74
N ALA A 13 -16.00 32.95 -21.73
CA ALA A 13 -16.91 31.81 -21.66
C ALA A 13 -17.93 31.83 -22.82
N ASN A 14 -18.52 32.99 -23.10
CA ASN A 14 -19.42 33.15 -24.25
C ASN A 14 -18.72 32.88 -25.57
N GLN A 15 -17.48 33.37 -25.74
CA GLN A 15 -16.67 33.09 -26.91
C GLN A 15 -16.43 31.59 -27.10
N TYR A 16 -16.01 30.89 -26.03
CA TYR A 16 -15.81 29.44 -26.03
C TYR A 16 -17.07 28.67 -26.41
N MET A 17 -18.21 29.01 -25.81
CA MET A 17 -19.50 28.38 -26.12
C MET A 17 -19.91 28.62 -27.57
N THR A 18 -19.66 29.81 -28.11
CA THR A 18 -19.98 30.13 -29.51
C THR A 18 -19.09 29.37 -30.50
N GLU A 19 -17.82 29.12 -30.16
CA GLU A 19 -16.92 28.30 -30.98
C GLU A 19 -17.32 26.82 -30.95
N LYS A 20 -17.74 26.29 -29.79
CA LYS A 20 -18.10 24.87 -29.63
C LYS A 20 -19.50 24.51 -30.13
N MET A 21 -20.49 25.41 -29.98
CA MET A 21 -21.91 25.11 -30.25
C MET A 21 -22.53 26.01 -31.33
N GLY A 22 -21.90 27.14 -31.66
CA GLY A 22 -22.48 28.20 -32.50
C GLY A 22 -21.81 28.39 -33.87
N GLY A 23 -20.88 27.51 -34.27
CA GLY A 23 -20.27 27.52 -35.60
C GLY A 23 -19.27 28.66 -35.87
N ALA A 24 -18.85 29.42 -34.86
CA ALA A 24 -17.85 30.47 -35.06
C ALA A 24 -16.42 29.90 -35.07
N GLU A 25 -15.65 30.17 -36.12
CA GLU A 25 -14.25 29.75 -36.18
C GLU A 25 -13.38 30.60 -35.23
N GLY A 26 -12.65 29.93 -34.34
CA GLY A 26 -11.58 30.53 -33.54
C GLY A 26 -10.28 30.64 -34.35
N THR A 27 -9.30 31.36 -33.81
CA THR A 27 -7.97 31.40 -34.44
C THR A 27 -7.37 29.99 -34.51
N LYS A 28 -7.08 29.51 -35.73
CA LYS A 28 -6.49 28.20 -36.00
C LYS A 28 -4.99 28.25 -35.66
N LEU A 29 -4.52 27.25 -34.94
CA LEU A 29 -3.10 27.03 -34.70
C LEU A 29 -2.57 26.08 -35.77
N ASP A 30 -1.28 26.15 -36.08
CA ASP A 30 -0.65 25.29 -37.09
C ASP A 30 -0.64 23.81 -36.66
N VAL A 31 -0.34 22.93 -37.63
CA VAL A 31 -0.36 21.48 -37.44
C VAL A 31 0.69 21.04 -36.42
N ASP A 32 1.85 21.69 -36.41
CA ASP A 32 2.97 21.35 -35.53
C ASP A 32 2.63 21.67 -34.07
N PHE A 33 1.97 22.80 -33.81
CA PHE A 33 1.42 23.16 -32.51
C PHE A 33 0.44 22.10 -32.02
N VAL A 34 -0.51 21.69 -32.87
CA VAL A 34 -1.52 20.71 -32.50
C VAL A 34 -0.90 19.34 -32.21
N ASP A 35 0.15 18.93 -32.94
CA ASP A 35 0.86 17.68 -32.64
C ASP A 35 1.67 17.78 -31.34
N MET A 36 2.37 18.89 -31.09
CA MET A 36 3.05 19.14 -29.82
C MET A 36 2.07 19.16 -28.65
N GLU A 37 0.90 19.77 -28.85
CA GLU A 37 -0.18 19.82 -27.87
C GLU A 37 -0.65 18.41 -27.50
N ARG A 38 -0.96 17.59 -28.50
CA ARG A 38 -1.36 16.19 -28.33
C ARG A 38 -0.29 15.38 -27.61
N LYS A 39 0.98 15.51 -28.02
CA LYS A 39 2.10 14.79 -27.37
C LYS A 39 2.26 15.20 -25.91
N THR A 40 2.18 16.50 -25.61
CA THR A 40 2.25 17.03 -24.24
C THR A 40 1.14 16.46 -23.36
N ASP A 41 -0.11 16.40 -23.87
CA ASP A 41 -1.24 15.83 -23.13
C ASP A 41 -1.00 14.34 -22.82
N VAL A 42 -0.56 13.56 -23.80
CA VAL A 42 -0.22 12.14 -23.62
C VAL A 42 0.92 11.96 -22.62
N THR A 43 1.97 12.78 -22.68
CA THR A 43 3.09 12.73 -21.72
C THR A 43 2.61 13.04 -20.30
N ASN A 44 1.70 14.01 -20.13
CA ASN A 44 1.15 14.34 -18.82
C ASN A 44 0.36 13.17 -18.20
N GLU A 45 -0.51 12.53 -19.00
CA GLU A 45 -1.27 11.34 -18.56
C GLU A 45 -0.33 10.15 -18.27
N LEU A 46 0.66 9.93 -19.13
CA LEU A 46 1.65 8.86 -18.98
C LEU A 46 2.43 9.00 -17.66
N VAL A 47 2.96 10.19 -17.35
CA VAL A 47 3.78 10.41 -16.15
C VAL A 47 2.98 10.17 -14.86
N GLU A 48 1.69 10.50 -14.85
CA GLU A 48 0.80 10.23 -13.72
C GLU A 48 0.55 8.71 -13.54
N GLU A 49 0.13 8.04 -14.61
CA GLU A 49 -0.17 6.60 -14.59
C GLU A 49 1.09 5.76 -14.31
N LEU A 50 2.22 6.08 -14.94
CA LEU A 50 3.47 5.34 -14.78
C LEU A 50 3.98 5.38 -13.34
N GLN A 51 3.91 6.55 -12.68
CA GLN A 51 4.24 6.67 -11.26
C GLN A 51 3.33 5.82 -10.39
N LEU A 52 2.02 5.81 -10.65
CA LEU A 52 1.06 5.01 -9.90
C LEU A 52 1.32 3.51 -10.06
N LYS A 53 1.45 3.05 -11.31
CA LYS A 53 1.65 1.64 -11.64
C LYS A 53 2.99 1.11 -11.14
N THR A 54 4.03 1.92 -11.17
CA THR A 54 5.33 1.54 -10.60
C THR A 54 5.26 1.38 -9.08
N LYS A 55 4.54 2.26 -8.37
CA LYS A 55 4.33 2.11 -6.92
C LYS A 55 3.52 0.84 -6.58
N GLU A 56 2.52 0.52 -7.41
CA GLU A 56 1.74 -0.73 -7.30
C GLU A 56 2.60 -1.97 -7.55
N TYR A 57 3.49 -1.90 -8.53
CA TYR A 57 4.42 -2.96 -8.85
C TYR A 57 5.40 -3.22 -7.68
N LEU A 58 6.02 -2.17 -7.13
CA LEU A 58 6.96 -2.31 -6.02
C LEU A 58 6.28 -2.82 -4.74
N GLN A 59 5.06 -2.34 -4.47
CA GLN A 59 4.30 -2.69 -3.28
C GLN A 59 2.83 -2.92 -3.63
N PRO A 60 2.43 -4.17 -3.94
CA PRO A 60 1.03 -4.47 -4.26
C PRO A 60 0.08 -4.20 -3.10
N ASN A 61 0.56 -4.37 -1.86
CA ASN A 61 -0.23 -4.12 -0.66
C ASN A 61 -0.55 -2.61 -0.50
N PRO A 62 -1.84 -2.21 -0.51
CA PRO A 62 -2.25 -0.81 -0.36
C PRO A 62 -1.78 -0.16 0.96
N THR A 63 -1.82 -0.92 2.06
CA THR A 63 -1.38 -0.46 3.38
C THR A 63 0.12 -0.19 3.41
N ALA A 64 0.91 -1.03 2.73
CA ALA A 64 2.35 -0.83 2.58
C ALA A 64 2.65 0.44 1.78
N ARG A 65 1.93 0.64 0.66
CA ARG A 65 2.06 1.86 -0.18
C ARG A 65 1.74 3.14 0.59
N ALA A 66 0.65 3.14 1.36
CA ALA A 66 0.26 4.30 2.17
C ALA A 66 1.35 4.70 3.18
N LYS A 67 1.99 3.71 3.82
CA LYS A 67 3.11 3.94 4.74
C LYS A 67 4.34 4.49 4.01
N MET A 68 4.69 3.97 2.83
CA MET A 68 5.82 4.51 2.04
C MET A 68 5.63 5.99 1.67
N ALA A 69 4.40 6.43 1.41
CA ALA A 69 4.08 7.83 1.13
C ALA A 69 4.25 8.74 2.37
N ALA A 70 3.98 8.23 3.58
CA ALA A 70 4.00 8.98 4.83
C ALA A 70 5.41 9.16 5.45
N VAL A 71 6.39 8.33 5.08
CA VAL A 71 7.73 8.30 5.72
C VAL A 71 8.62 9.53 5.40
N LYS A 72 8.21 10.39 4.47
CA LYS A 72 8.96 11.61 4.06
C LYS A 72 9.27 12.61 5.19
N GLY A 73 8.65 12.49 6.37
CA GLY A 73 8.81 13.45 7.47
C GLY A 73 9.88 13.14 8.53
N ILE A 74 10.37 11.90 8.67
CA ILE A 74 11.07 11.48 9.91
C ILE A 74 12.53 11.05 9.67
N SER A 75 12.91 10.61 8.47
CA SER A 75 14.23 10.00 8.22
C SER A 75 15.43 10.96 8.19
N LYS A 76 15.24 12.27 8.33
CA LYS A 76 16.33 13.27 8.23
C LYS A 76 17.02 13.62 9.55
N LEU A 77 16.58 13.05 10.68
CA LEU A 77 17.06 13.45 12.02
C LEU A 77 17.88 12.40 12.78
N SER A 78 17.87 11.10 12.43
CA SER A 78 18.50 10.07 13.29
C SER A 78 19.84 9.49 12.80
N GLY A 79 20.31 9.78 11.58
CA GLY A 79 21.61 9.27 11.09
C GLY A 79 21.74 7.74 11.04
N GLN A 80 20.68 6.98 11.31
CA GLN A 80 20.64 5.53 11.17
C GLN A 80 20.08 5.17 9.79
N ALA A 81 20.86 4.37 9.07
CA ALA A 81 20.58 3.94 7.72
C ALA A 81 19.26 3.15 7.63
N LYS A 82 18.54 3.40 6.53
CA LYS A 82 17.67 2.46 5.79
C LYS A 82 16.80 1.51 6.64
N ALA A 83 15.79 2.05 7.32
CA ALA A 83 14.63 1.23 7.66
C ALA A 83 13.55 1.48 6.61
N SER A 84 13.53 0.66 5.56
CA SER A 84 12.30 0.50 4.78
C SER A 84 11.20 0.14 5.79
N THR A 85 10.21 1.01 5.93
CA THR A 85 9.29 0.99 7.07
C THR A 85 8.28 -0.16 7.00
N TYR A 86 8.33 -0.97 5.95
CA TYR A 86 7.40 -2.07 5.72
C TYR A 86 8.16 -3.39 5.49
N PRO A 87 7.82 -4.47 6.20
CA PRO A 87 8.48 -5.77 6.04
C PRO A 87 8.17 -6.37 4.66
N GLN A 88 9.20 -6.81 3.92
CA GLN A 88 8.97 -7.56 2.67
C GLN A 88 8.45 -8.98 3.00
N PRO A 89 7.56 -9.54 2.17
CA PRO A 89 7.01 -10.89 2.37
C PRO A 89 8.09 -11.98 2.51
N GLU A 90 9.15 -11.90 1.71
CA GLU A 90 10.29 -12.82 1.75
C GLU A 90 10.95 -12.80 3.13
N GLY A 91 11.12 -11.61 3.71
CA GLY A 91 11.72 -11.42 5.02
C GLY A 91 10.83 -12.01 6.13
N THR A 92 9.53 -11.75 6.09
CA THR A 92 8.57 -12.31 7.06
C THR A 92 8.52 -13.83 7.01
N LEU A 93 8.53 -14.42 5.81
CA LEU A 93 8.63 -15.88 5.66
C LEU A 93 9.97 -16.39 6.19
N GLY A 94 11.08 -15.72 5.87
CA GLY A 94 12.41 -16.08 6.34
C GLY A 94 12.53 -16.06 7.87
N GLU A 95 11.99 -15.05 8.53
CA GLU A 95 11.92 -14.96 9.99
C GLU A 95 11.16 -16.13 10.62
N CYS A 96 10.01 -16.50 10.04
CA CYS A 96 9.23 -17.65 10.49
C CYS A 96 10.04 -18.95 10.38
N MET A 97 10.66 -19.19 9.22
CA MET A 97 11.47 -20.40 8.98
C MET A 97 12.66 -20.48 9.94
N THR A 98 13.40 -19.38 10.13
CA THR A 98 14.51 -19.34 11.09
C THR A 98 14.04 -19.57 12.52
N MET A 99 12.92 -18.95 12.93
CA MET A 99 12.40 -19.08 14.30
C MET A 99 12.05 -20.53 14.61
N TYR A 100 11.25 -21.18 13.76
CA TYR A 100 10.83 -22.56 14.00
C TYR A 100 11.93 -23.58 13.72
N GLY A 101 12.84 -23.30 12.79
CA GLY A 101 14.04 -24.10 12.58
C GLY A 101 14.89 -24.21 13.83
N LYS A 102 15.10 -23.09 14.55
CA LYS A 102 15.80 -23.08 15.84
C LYS A 102 15.03 -23.80 16.94
N LYS A 103 13.69 -23.65 16.98
CA LYS A 103 12.83 -24.34 17.97
C LYS A 103 12.83 -25.85 17.81
N LEU A 104 13.09 -26.37 16.60
CA LEU A 104 13.19 -27.81 16.35
C LEU A 104 14.47 -28.44 16.93
N GLY A 105 15.44 -27.63 17.35
CA GLY A 105 16.71 -28.10 17.90
C GLY A 105 17.80 -28.30 16.85
N ASP A 106 19.05 -28.11 17.28
CA ASP A 106 20.23 -28.19 16.42
C ASP A 106 20.51 -29.62 15.92
N ASP A 107 19.88 -30.64 16.52
CA ASP A 107 19.96 -32.03 16.11
C ASP A 107 19.01 -32.40 14.95
N SER A 108 18.05 -31.53 14.65
CA SER A 108 17.10 -31.68 13.56
C SER A 108 17.69 -31.16 12.24
N ILE A 109 17.98 -32.05 11.30
CA ILE A 109 18.44 -31.66 9.95
C ILE A 109 17.37 -30.81 9.23
N PHE A 110 16.09 -31.08 9.48
CA PHE A 110 15.00 -30.25 8.97
C PHE A 110 15.01 -28.85 9.62
N GLY A 111 15.28 -28.77 10.93
CA GLY A 111 15.44 -27.50 11.63
C GLY A 111 16.58 -26.66 11.05
N GLN A 112 17.75 -27.28 10.84
CA GLN A 112 18.89 -26.66 10.17
C GLN A 112 18.55 -26.19 8.75
N ALA A 113 17.89 -27.03 7.93
CA ALA A 113 17.47 -26.69 6.57
C ALA A 113 16.48 -25.50 6.53
N LEU A 114 15.55 -25.43 7.50
CA LEU A 114 14.65 -24.28 7.66
C LEU A 114 15.41 -23.00 7.99
N VAL A 115 16.44 -23.08 8.83
CA VAL A 115 17.30 -21.92 9.15
C VAL A 115 18.02 -21.43 7.91
N GLU A 116 18.68 -22.31 7.15
CA GLU A 116 19.43 -21.93 5.94
C GLU A 116 18.53 -21.29 4.86
N MET A 117 17.36 -21.89 4.61
CA MET A 117 16.38 -21.32 3.68
C MET A 117 15.83 -19.99 4.20
N GLY A 118 15.58 -19.89 5.51
CA GLY A 118 15.09 -18.67 6.14
C GLY A 118 16.08 -17.51 6.03
N GLU A 119 17.37 -17.75 6.23
CA GLU A 119 18.42 -16.74 6.03
C GLU A 119 18.55 -16.32 4.56
N SER A 120 18.40 -17.27 3.63
CA SER A 120 18.40 -16.96 2.18
C SER A 120 17.22 -16.04 1.80
N LEU A 121 16.02 -16.30 2.34
CA LEU A 121 14.86 -15.43 2.09
C LEU A 121 15.01 -14.03 2.70
N LYS A 122 15.67 -13.89 3.86
CA LYS A 122 16.00 -12.57 4.43
C LYS A 122 16.97 -11.79 3.53
N GLN A 123 17.97 -12.46 2.96
CA GLN A 123 18.86 -11.82 1.97
C GLN A 123 18.09 -11.38 0.72
N MET A 124 17.11 -12.15 0.26
CA MET A 124 16.22 -11.72 -0.83
C MET A 124 15.39 -10.50 -0.45
N ALA A 125 14.95 -10.39 0.81
CA ALA A 125 14.27 -9.20 1.31
C ALA A 125 15.18 -7.96 1.28
N ASP A 126 16.46 -8.10 1.63
CA ASP A 126 17.46 -7.02 1.53
C ASP A 126 17.69 -6.57 0.07
N ALA A 127 17.75 -7.52 -0.85
CA ALA A 127 17.79 -7.22 -2.29
C ALA A 127 16.53 -6.46 -2.73
N LYS A 128 15.36 -6.86 -2.24
CA LYS A 128 14.07 -6.20 -2.53
C LYS A 128 14.00 -4.78 -1.96
N TYR A 129 14.50 -4.54 -0.74
CA TYR A 129 14.62 -3.18 -0.20
C TYR A 129 15.54 -2.30 -1.04
N SER A 130 16.64 -2.86 -1.53
CA SER A 130 17.57 -2.14 -2.40
C SER A 130 16.93 -1.77 -3.74
N LEU A 131 16.12 -2.66 -4.33
CA LEU A 131 15.33 -2.35 -5.53
C LEU A 131 14.32 -1.22 -5.28
N ASP A 132 13.57 -1.29 -4.18
CA ASP A 132 12.56 -0.28 -3.82
C ASP A 132 13.20 1.11 -3.68
N ASP A 133 14.34 1.19 -2.98
CA ASP A 133 15.10 2.44 -2.80
C ASP A 133 15.66 2.97 -4.13
N ASN A 134 16.28 2.09 -4.95
CA ASN A 134 16.83 2.46 -6.26
C ASN A 134 15.74 2.99 -7.19
N THR A 135 14.63 2.26 -7.33
CA THR A 135 13.51 2.66 -8.19
C THR A 135 12.89 3.97 -7.72
N LYS A 136 12.79 4.17 -6.40
CA LYS A 136 12.27 5.42 -5.85
C LYS A 136 13.15 6.61 -6.20
N GLN A 137 14.46 6.51 -5.98
CA GLN A 137 15.39 7.63 -6.17
C GLN A 137 15.67 7.91 -7.65
N ASN A 138 15.80 6.87 -8.47
CA ASN A 138 16.32 7.02 -9.83
C ASN A 138 15.24 6.98 -10.90
N PHE A 139 13.99 6.66 -10.56
CA PHE A 139 12.88 6.60 -11.51
C PHE A 139 11.66 7.39 -11.03
N LEU A 140 11.15 7.12 -9.83
CA LEU A 140 9.94 7.82 -9.35
C LEU A 140 10.16 9.29 -9.01
N GLU A 141 11.29 9.65 -8.38
CA GLU A 141 11.60 11.04 -8.03
C GLU A 141 11.83 11.94 -9.25
N PRO A 142 12.58 11.52 -10.29
CA PRO A 142 12.68 12.24 -11.56
C PRO A 142 11.32 12.45 -12.25
N LEU A 143 10.51 11.39 -12.39
CA LEU A 143 9.16 11.50 -12.96
C LEU A 143 8.27 12.46 -12.16
N HIS A 144 8.39 12.46 -10.82
CA HIS A 144 7.68 13.40 -9.98
C HIS A 144 8.15 14.85 -10.19
N HIS A 145 9.45 15.07 -10.39
CA HIS A 145 10.00 16.40 -10.72
C HIS A 145 9.44 16.91 -12.05
N LEU A 146 9.48 16.07 -13.10
CA LEU A 146 8.92 16.34 -14.41
C LEU A 146 7.43 16.74 -14.30
N GLN A 147 6.65 15.99 -13.51
CA GLN A 147 5.23 16.28 -13.28
C GLN A 147 5.00 17.61 -12.55
N MET A 148 5.72 17.86 -11.45
CA MET A 148 5.44 18.98 -10.55
C MET A 148 6.03 20.31 -11.02
N LYS A 149 6.99 20.27 -11.95
CA LYS A 149 7.69 21.45 -12.46
C LYS A 149 7.42 21.66 -13.94
N ASP A 150 8.06 20.88 -14.81
CA ASP A 150 8.10 21.21 -16.24
C ASP A 150 6.73 21.01 -16.90
N LEU A 151 6.06 19.87 -16.67
CA LEU A 151 4.69 19.65 -17.14
C LEU A 151 3.72 20.68 -16.57
N LYS A 152 3.82 20.99 -15.26
CA LYS A 152 2.95 21.98 -14.62
C LYS A 152 3.11 23.38 -15.22
N GLU A 153 4.34 23.78 -15.54
CA GLU A 153 4.66 25.04 -16.19
C GLU A 153 4.11 25.09 -17.63
N VAL A 154 4.34 24.04 -18.43
CA VAL A 154 3.79 23.92 -19.79
C VAL A 154 2.26 23.99 -19.78
N MET A 155 1.60 23.25 -18.88
CA MET A 155 0.14 23.27 -18.74
C MET A 155 -0.37 24.66 -18.31
N HIS A 156 0.40 25.40 -17.49
CA HIS A 156 0.07 26.78 -17.16
C HIS A 156 0.13 27.69 -18.41
N HIS A 157 1.19 27.61 -19.21
CA HIS A 157 1.33 28.39 -20.44
C HIS A 157 0.21 28.09 -21.44
N ARG A 158 -0.12 26.82 -21.65
CA ARG A 158 -1.22 26.40 -22.53
C ARG A 158 -2.58 26.94 -22.07
N LYS A 159 -2.90 26.82 -20.77
CA LYS A 159 -4.13 27.38 -20.22
C LYS A 159 -4.19 28.90 -20.39
N LYS A 160 -3.07 29.59 -20.19
CA LYS A 160 -2.96 31.04 -20.40
C LYS A 160 -3.15 31.42 -21.86
N LEU A 161 -2.53 30.69 -22.79
CA LEU A 161 -2.68 30.86 -24.23
C LEU A 161 -4.15 30.74 -24.66
N GLN A 162 -4.84 29.66 -24.26
CA GLN A 162 -6.25 29.48 -24.57
C GLN A 162 -7.09 30.68 -24.08
N GLY A 163 -6.82 31.14 -22.86
CA GLY A 163 -7.47 32.32 -22.29
C GLY A 163 -7.15 33.65 -23.00
N ARG A 164 -6.00 33.77 -23.68
CA ARG A 164 -5.63 34.94 -24.50
C ARG A 164 -6.23 34.87 -25.90
N ARG A 165 -6.24 33.68 -26.52
CA ARG A 165 -6.89 33.42 -27.81
C ARG A 165 -8.36 33.84 -27.77
N LEU A 166 -9.10 33.36 -26.76
CA LEU A 166 -10.52 33.70 -26.60
C LEU A 166 -10.75 35.21 -26.38
N ASP A 167 -9.84 35.91 -25.69
CA ASP A 167 -9.92 37.36 -25.48
C ASP A 167 -9.73 38.12 -26.80
N TYR A 168 -8.70 37.75 -27.56
CA TYR A 168 -8.41 38.30 -28.88
C TYR A 168 -9.56 38.05 -29.87
N ASP A 169 -10.03 36.81 -29.99
CA ASP A 169 -11.12 36.43 -30.90
C ASP A 169 -12.43 37.16 -30.55
N CYS A 170 -12.75 37.30 -29.27
CA CYS A 170 -13.91 38.06 -28.80
C CYS A 170 -13.81 39.54 -29.17
N LYS A 171 -12.66 40.18 -28.92
CA LYS A 171 -12.44 41.60 -29.25
C LYS A 171 -12.49 41.84 -30.76
N ARG A 172 -11.80 41.02 -31.54
CA ARG A 172 -11.80 41.07 -33.02
C ARG A 172 -13.21 40.97 -33.58
N ARG A 173 -14.00 39.99 -33.10
CA ARG A 173 -15.40 39.81 -33.52
C ARG A 173 -16.28 41.00 -33.14
N ARG A 174 -16.12 41.55 -31.94
CA ARG A 174 -16.91 42.70 -31.48
C ARG A 174 -16.56 43.98 -32.23
N GLN A 175 -15.29 44.20 -32.54
CA GLN A 175 -14.84 45.31 -33.38
C GLN A 175 -15.43 45.20 -34.80
N ALA A 176 -15.38 44.01 -35.41
CA ALA A 176 -15.99 43.76 -36.72
C ALA A 176 -17.52 43.97 -36.74
N LYS A 177 -18.19 43.84 -35.58
CA LYS A 177 -19.63 44.13 -35.40
C LYS A 177 -19.92 45.59 -35.02
N GLY A 178 -18.96 46.50 -35.12
CA GLY A 178 -19.14 47.94 -34.86
C GLY A 178 -19.18 48.33 -33.37
N SER A 179 -18.66 47.49 -32.46
CA SER A 179 -18.47 47.89 -31.05
C SER A 179 -17.34 48.91 -30.90
N GLN A 180 -17.42 49.74 -29.85
CA GLN A 180 -16.35 50.65 -29.40
C GLN A 180 -15.16 49.89 -28.80
N ILE A 181 -14.48 49.05 -29.60
CA ILE A 181 -13.18 48.45 -29.28
C ILE A 181 -12.15 49.25 -30.07
N THR A 182 -11.19 49.89 -29.40
CA THR A 182 -10.17 50.68 -30.09
C THR A 182 -9.12 49.77 -30.75
N ASP A 183 -8.44 50.28 -31.78
CA ASP A 183 -7.35 49.54 -32.42
C ASP A 183 -6.21 49.23 -31.44
N ASP A 184 -5.92 50.16 -30.52
CA ASP A 184 -4.94 49.94 -29.44
C ASP A 184 -5.35 48.80 -28.50
N GLU A 185 -6.64 48.68 -28.17
CA GLU A 185 -7.15 47.60 -27.32
C GLU A 185 -7.10 46.23 -28.01
N LEU A 186 -7.28 46.19 -29.33
CA LEU A 186 -7.17 44.96 -30.12
C LEU A 186 -5.71 44.56 -30.27
N LYS A 187 -4.83 45.50 -30.64
CA LYS A 187 -3.38 45.28 -30.76
C LYS A 187 -2.78 44.78 -29.45
N ALA A 188 -3.14 45.38 -28.31
CA ALA A 188 -2.69 44.91 -27.00
C ALA A 188 -3.22 43.51 -26.61
N ALA A 189 -4.32 43.05 -27.21
CA ALA A 189 -4.82 41.68 -27.01
C ALA A 189 -4.08 40.69 -27.91
N GLU A 190 -3.76 41.10 -29.14
CA GLU A 190 -2.95 40.36 -30.11
C GLU A 190 -1.53 40.11 -29.59
N GLU A 191 -0.84 41.14 -29.12
CA GLU A 191 0.51 41.03 -28.55
C GLU A 191 0.54 40.03 -27.39
N LYS A 192 -0.43 40.11 -26.47
CA LYS A 192 -0.55 39.16 -25.35
C LYS A 192 -0.87 37.73 -25.78
N PHE A 193 -1.59 37.57 -26.89
CA PHE A 193 -1.85 36.27 -27.49
C PHE A 193 -0.56 35.71 -28.11
N ALA A 194 0.15 36.50 -28.91
CA ALA A 194 1.43 36.14 -29.53
C ALA A 194 2.50 35.76 -28.50
N GLU A 195 2.67 36.56 -27.43
CA GLU A 195 3.58 36.24 -26.32
C GLU A 195 3.22 34.91 -25.64
N SER A 196 1.93 34.66 -25.40
CA SER A 196 1.50 33.43 -24.76
C SER A 196 1.63 32.22 -25.69
N LEU A 197 1.52 32.44 -27.01
CA LEU A 197 1.70 31.40 -28.02
C LEU A 197 3.17 30.98 -28.06
N HIS A 198 4.09 31.94 -28.13
CA HIS A 198 5.52 31.68 -28.11
C HIS A 198 5.96 30.92 -26.86
N LEU A 199 5.51 31.35 -25.67
CA LEU A 199 5.83 30.67 -24.41
C LEU A 199 5.29 29.24 -24.36
N ALA A 200 4.06 29.01 -24.83
CA ALA A 200 3.51 27.65 -24.88
C ALA A 200 4.25 26.77 -25.89
N GLN A 201 4.59 27.30 -27.08
CA GLN A 201 5.37 26.58 -28.08
C GLN A 201 6.74 26.19 -27.57
N MET A 202 7.49 27.14 -27.00
CA MET A 202 8.82 26.87 -26.46
C MET A 202 8.77 25.89 -25.28
N GLY A 203 7.79 26.04 -24.39
CA GLY A 203 7.59 25.11 -23.28
C GLY A 203 7.32 23.68 -23.76
N MET A 204 6.40 23.49 -24.71
CA MET A 204 6.11 22.17 -25.28
C MET A 204 7.30 21.61 -26.06
N TYR A 205 8.00 22.45 -26.84
CA TYR A 205 9.17 22.04 -27.60
C TYR A 205 10.28 21.53 -26.68
N ASN A 206 10.67 22.31 -25.66
CA ASN A 206 11.72 21.92 -24.72
C ASN A 206 11.35 20.66 -23.93
N LEU A 207 10.08 20.49 -23.56
CA LEU A 207 9.59 19.29 -22.90
C LEU A 207 9.77 18.05 -23.79
N LEU A 208 9.42 18.17 -25.07
CA LEU A 208 9.43 17.05 -26.02
C LEU A 208 10.81 16.75 -26.61
N GLU A 209 11.70 17.74 -26.65
CA GLU A 209 13.09 17.57 -27.12
C GLU A 209 13.98 16.89 -26.06
N ASN A 210 13.56 16.89 -24.79
CA ASN A 210 14.33 16.28 -23.70
C ASN A 210 14.03 14.78 -23.49
N ASP A 211 13.62 14.07 -24.55
CA ASP A 211 13.24 12.65 -24.53
C ASP A 211 14.40 11.71 -24.12
N VAL A 212 15.64 12.15 -24.33
CA VAL A 212 16.85 11.47 -23.89
C VAL A 212 16.86 11.23 -22.38
N GLU A 213 16.42 12.21 -21.57
CA GLU A 213 16.35 12.04 -20.11
C GLU A 213 15.32 10.96 -19.73
N GLN A 214 14.14 10.96 -20.35
CA GLN A 214 13.10 9.96 -20.07
C GLN A 214 13.53 8.55 -20.52
N VAL A 215 14.24 8.43 -21.64
CA VAL A 215 14.83 7.15 -22.06
C VAL A 215 15.90 6.68 -21.08
N SER A 216 16.73 7.60 -20.57
CA SER A 216 17.73 7.28 -19.54
C SER A 216 17.10 6.83 -18.22
N GLU A 217 16.00 7.43 -17.79
CA GLU A 217 15.24 7.02 -16.60
C GLU A 217 14.72 5.58 -16.75
N LEU A 218 14.15 5.24 -17.92
CA LEU A 218 13.70 3.87 -18.21
C LEU A 218 14.86 2.86 -18.25
N PHE A 219 16.01 3.28 -18.76
CA PHE A 219 17.22 2.45 -18.75
C PHE A 219 17.65 2.13 -17.32
N VAL A 220 17.76 3.13 -16.45
CA VAL A 220 18.16 2.93 -15.04
C VAL A 220 17.14 2.06 -14.29
N PHE A 221 15.84 2.24 -14.54
CA PHE A 221 14.82 1.36 -13.99
C PHE A 221 15.00 -0.10 -14.41
N SER A 222 15.30 -0.32 -15.70
CA SER A 222 15.55 -1.66 -16.24
C SER A 222 16.81 -2.30 -15.67
N GLU A 223 17.89 -1.52 -15.47
CA GLU A 223 19.11 -1.99 -14.81
C GLU A 223 18.85 -2.39 -13.35
N GLY A 224 18.10 -1.58 -12.60
CA GLY A 224 17.74 -1.89 -11.21
C GLY A 224 16.96 -3.21 -11.09
N LEU A 225 16.02 -3.46 -12.00
CA LEU A 225 15.29 -4.73 -12.09
C LEU A 225 16.21 -5.91 -12.40
N LEU A 226 17.12 -5.73 -13.37
CA LEU A 226 18.07 -6.76 -13.75
C LEU A 226 18.98 -7.13 -12.58
N GLU A 227 19.54 -6.13 -11.90
CA GLU A 227 20.42 -6.32 -10.75
C GLU A 227 19.70 -7.08 -9.62
N TYR A 228 18.48 -6.66 -9.28
CA TYR A 228 17.67 -7.35 -8.27
C TYR A 228 17.46 -8.83 -8.59
N HIS A 229 17.06 -9.14 -9.82
CA HIS A 229 16.81 -10.52 -10.22
C HIS A 229 18.09 -11.36 -10.30
N GLN A 230 19.22 -10.76 -10.68
CA GLN A 230 20.53 -11.40 -10.63
C GLN A 230 20.92 -11.74 -9.19
N GLN A 231 20.79 -10.80 -8.25
CA GLN A 231 21.07 -11.04 -6.84
C GLN A 231 20.19 -12.16 -6.26
N CYS A 232 18.88 -12.14 -6.53
CA CYS A 232 17.96 -13.20 -6.12
C CYS A 232 18.37 -14.56 -6.69
N THR A 233 18.81 -14.60 -7.95
CA THR A 233 19.26 -15.83 -8.60
C THR A 233 20.50 -16.40 -7.92
N GLU A 234 21.48 -15.57 -7.58
CA GLU A 234 22.69 -16.04 -6.88
C GLU A 234 22.39 -16.52 -5.45
N ILE A 235 21.51 -15.83 -4.72
CA ILE A 235 21.05 -16.25 -3.40
C ILE A 235 20.36 -17.63 -3.48
N LEU A 236 19.44 -17.80 -4.43
CA LEU A 236 18.70 -19.06 -4.60
C LEU A 236 19.60 -20.21 -5.07
N LYS A 237 20.59 -19.95 -5.92
CA LYS A 237 21.59 -20.97 -6.31
C LYS A 237 22.32 -21.50 -5.08
N LEU A 238 22.80 -20.62 -4.20
CA LEU A 238 23.48 -21.03 -2.98
C LEU A 238 22.53 -21.82 -2.08
N ALA A 239 21.31 -21.34 -1.86
CA ALA A 239 20.30 -22.02 -1.04
C ALA A 239 20.00 -23.44 -1.54
N VAL A 240 19.84 -23.61 -2.87
CA VAL A 240 19.58 -24.92 -3.48
C VAL A 240 20.75 -25.89 -3.26
N GLU A 241 21.98 -25.43 -3.41
CA GLU A 241 23.15 -26.28 -3.19
C GLU A 241 23.31 -26.66 -1.71
N THR A 242 23.13 -25.72 -0.78
CA THR A 242 23.12 -26.02 0.66
C THR A 242 22.02 -27.01 1.05
N LEU A 243 20.81 -26.83 0.52
CA LEU A 243 19.70 -27.74 0.80
C LEU A 243 19.89 -29.13 0.16
N ARG A 244 20.60 -29.20 -0.98
CA ARG A 244 20.99 -30.47 -1.60
C ARG A 244 21.91 -31.26 -0.67
N GLU A 245 22.92 -30.61 -0.10
CA GLU A 245 23.84 -31.21 0.87
C GLU A 245 23.08 -31.68 2.13
N LYS A 246 22.19 -30.85 2.68
CA LYS A 246 21.35 -31.20 3.85
C LYS A 246 20.44 -32.39 3.58
N ARG A 247 19.87 -32.48 2.38
CA ARG A 247 19.05 -33.63 1.96
C ARG A 247 19.89 -34.91 1.90
N GLU A 248 21.11 -34.83 1.37
CA GLU A 248 22.04 -35.97 1.30
C GLU A 248 22.47 -36.41 2.70
N GLU A 249 22.80 -35.47 3.58
CA GLU A 249 23.07 -35.70 5.01
C GLU A 249 21.90 -36.43 5.70
N ALA A 250 20.67 -35.96 5.50
CA ALA A 250 19.45 -36.59 6.04
C ALA A 250 19.24 -38.01 5.52
N THR A 251 19.57 -38.25 4.24
CA THR A 251 19.41 -39.56 3.60
C THR A 251 20.43 -40.57 4.13
N MET A 252 21.66 -40.11 4.42
CA MET A 252 22.74 -40.94 4.95
C MET A 252 22.63 -41.20 6.46
N ARG A 253 21.78 -40.46 7.18
CA ARG A 253 21.63 -40.60 8.63
C ARG A 253 21.13 -42.01 9.00
N PRO A 254 21.84 -42.75 9.88
CA PRO A 254 21.36 -44.04 10.36
C PRO A 254 19.99 -43.89 11.04
N LYS A 255 19.03 -44.71 10.62
CA LYS A 255 17.71 -44.75 11.27
C LYS A 255 17.85 -45.40 12.64
N HIS A 256 17.62 -44.64 13.69
CA HIS A 256 17.52 -45.20 15.02
C HIS A 256 16.13 -45.82 15.20
N GLU A 257 16.07 -47.05 15.68
CA GLU A 257 14.80 -47.63 16.10
C GLU A 257 14.30 -46.88 17.33
N PHE A 258 13.08 -46.35 17.25
CA PHE A 258 12.43 -45.72 18.38
C PHE A 258 11.86 -46.82 19.27
N ILE A 259 12.44 -46.99 20.45
CA ILE A 259 11.90 -47.86 21.50
C ILE A 259 11.11 -46.95 22.45
N PRO A 260 9.77 -47.03 22.45
CA PRO A 260 8.96 -46.26 23.39
C PRO A 260 9.33 -46.67 24.81
N LYS A 261 9.58 -45.68 25.67
CA LYS A 261 9.80 -45.95 27.09
C LYS A 261 8.52 -46.48 27.73
N THR A 262 8.66 -47.48 28.57
CA THR A 262 7.53 -47.99 29.35
C THR A 262 7.18 -47.04 30.49
N LEU A 263 5.97 -47.15 31.04
CA LEU A 263 5.54 -46.35 32.20
C LEU A 263 6.47 -46.57 33.40
N GLU A 264 6.97 -47.80 33.58
CA GLU A 264 7.88 -48.16 34.67
C GLU A 264 9.25 -47.48 34.53
N GLU A 265 9.77 -47.36 33.32
CA GLU A 265 11.03 -46.63 33.04
C GLU A 265 10.90 -45.12 33.23
N LEU A 266 9.71 -44.55 33.01
CA LEU A 266 9.44 -43.13 33.25
C LEU A 266 9.41 -42.82 34.76
N VAL A 267 8.77 -43.67 35.55
CA VAL A 267 8.68 -43.52 37.02
C VAL A 267 10.05 -43.67 37.70
N HIS A 268 10.92 -44.55 37.20
CA HIS A 268 12.28 -44.70 37.76
C HIS A 268 13.23 -43.53 37.41
N LEU A 269 13.00 -42.81 36.32
CA LEU A 269 13.79 -41.62 35.96
C LEU A 269 13.47 -40.42 36.86
N GLU A 270 12.24 -40.30 37.36
CA GLU A 270 11.86 -39.26 38.33
C GLU A 270 12.50 -39.49 39.70
N ALA A 271 12.61 -40.77 40.13
CA ALA A 271 13.19 -41.14 41.42
C ALA A 271 14.69 -40.81 41.55
N HIS A 272 15.43 -40.74 40.45
CA HIS A 272 16.87 -40.42 40.46
C HIS A 272 17.19 -38.93 40.35
N HIS A 273 16.20 -38.08 40.10
CA HIS A 273 16.41 -36.63 39.99
C HIS A 273 16.27 -35.88 41.32
N GLU A 274 15.83 -36.56 42.40
CA GLU A 274 15.69 -35.99 43.75
C GLU A 274 16.96 -36.12 44.62
N ASP A 275 17.94 -36.96 44.25
CA ASP A 275 19.09 -37.28 45.13
C ASP A 275 20.35 -36.42 44.92
N ASN A 276 20.36 -35.42 44.01
CA ASN A 276 21.57 -34.64 43.72
C ASN A 276 21.49 -33.12 43.96
N MET A 277 20.67 -32.67 44.90
CA MET A 277 20.71 -31.28 45.40
C MET A 277 21.06 -31.22 46.89
N ASN A 278 22.34 -31.43 47.23
CA ASN A 278 22.89 -30.84 48.46
C ASN A 278 24.41 -30.64 48.40
N GLY A 279 24.87 -29.37 48.37
CA GLY A 279 26.31 -29.06 48.38
C GLY A 279 26.75 -27.59 48.29
N GLY A 280 26.28 -26.70 49.19
CA GLY A 280 27.10 -25.60 49.77
C GLY A 280 27.14 -24.21 49.09
N GLY A 281 26.78 -23.16 49.86
CA GLY A 281 26.57 -21.74 49.48
C GLY A 281 27.76 -20.97 48.83
N SER A 282 27.60 -19.74 48.33
CA SER A 282 26.81 -18.62 48.85
C SER A 282 26.57 -17.53 47.79
N ASN A 283 25.43 -16.85 47.92
CA ASN A 283 25.18 -15.40 47.79
C ASN A 283 24.15 -14.91 46.74
N ALA A 284 23.10 -14.29 47.30
CA ALA A 284 22.24 -13.22 46.80
C ALA A 284 21.06 -13.53 45.85
N GLY A 285 19.86 -13.61 46.45
CA GLY A 285 18.69 -12.86 45.99
C GLY A 285 17.52 -13.68 45.44
N SER A 286 16.44 -13.80 46.22
CA SER A 286 15.07 -14.01 45.69
C SER A 286 14.28 -12.70 45.87
N PRO A 287 13.24 -12.42 45.06
CA PRO A 287 11.92 -12.88 45.50
C PRO A 287 10.90 -13.26 44.38
N THR A 288 10.09 -14.29 44.70
CA THR A 288 8.62 -14.44 44.50
C THR A 288 7.97 -14.29 43.10
N HIS A 289 7.27 -15.33 42.60
CA HIS A 289 5.79 -15.37 42.46
C HIS A 289 5.25 -16.67 41.80
N HIS A 290 4.35 -17.34 42.54
CA HIS A 290 3.13 -18.10 42.18
C HIS A 290 3.02 -19.03 40.94
N LYS A 291 2.56 -20.27 41.25
CA LYS A 291 2.02 -21.34 40.38
C LYS A 291 0.85 -20.90 39.47
N PRO A 292 0.53 -21.70 38.44
CA PRO A 292 -0.82 -22.28 38.43
C PRO A 292 -0.84 -23.80 38.21
N ASP A 293 -1.97 -24.35 38.65
CA ASP A 293 -2.30 -25.76 38.80
C ASP A 293 -2.58 -26.50 37.49
N HIS A 294 -2.28 -27.79 37.59
CA HIS A 294 -2.54 -28.93 36.73
C HIS A 294 -4.01 -29.04 36.29
N LEU A 295 -4.24 -29.34 35.01
CA LEU A 295 -5.50 -29.93 34.55
C LEU A 295 -5.16 -31.26 33.87
N GLU A 296 -5.55 -32.34 34.53
CA GLU A 296 -5.45 -33.69 34.02
C GLU A 296 -6.79 -34.12 33.42
N LEU A 297 -6.67 -34.80 32.29
CA LEU A 297 -7.70 -35.42 31.48
C LEU A 297 -8.13 -36.76 32.08
N CYS A 298 -9.38 -37.17 31.83
CA CYS A 298 -9.82 -38.48 31.28
C CYS A 298 -11.36 -38.52 31.36
N ALA A 299 -12.08 -38.61 30.22
CA ALA A 299 -12.51 -39.85 29.53
C ALA A 299 -13.41 -40.75 30.43
N ASP A 300 -14.56 -41.29 30.03
CA ASP A 300 -15.06 -41.72 28.71
C ASP A 300 -16.59 -41.96 28.76
N SER A 301 -17.23 -41.87 27.58
CA SER A 301 -18.44 -42.54 27.05
C SER A 301 -19.63 -42.96 27.94
N GLY A 302 -20.84 -42.61 27.48
CA GLY A 302 -22.04 -43.38 27.82
C GLY A 302 -23.41 -42.76 27.56
N ASN A 303 -23.81 -42.69 26.29
CA ASN A 303 -25.16 -42.96 25.77
C ASN A 303 -26.42 -42.16 26.24
N ALA A 304 -27.13 -41.68 25.21
CA ALA A 304 -28.60 -41.70 25.03
C ALA A 304 -29.50 -40.56 25.57
N ARG A 305 -30.24 -40.02 24.57
CA ARG A 305 -31.64 -39.54 24.57
C ARG A 305 -31.96 -38.11 25.04
N SER A 306 -32.19 -37.29 24.00
CA SER A 306 -33.16 -36.21 23.87
C SER A 306 -34.45 -36.37 24.69
N THR A 307 -34.84 -35.31 25.41
CA THR A 307 -36.22 -34.77 25.44
C THR A 307 -36.21 -33.30 25.88
N ASN A 308 -36.75 -32.43 25.02
CA ASN A 308 -37.47 -31.17 25.27
C ASN A 308 -37.59 -30.66 26.72
N ALA A 309 -37.34 -29.37 26.93
CA ALA A 309 -38.42 -28.37 27.00
C ALA A 309 -37.92 -26.99 27.51
N SER A 310 -38.06 -25.95 26.68
CA SER A 310 -38.45 -24.61 27.17
C SER A 310 -39.58 -24.11 26.27
N PRO A 311 -40.69 -23.61 26.83
CA PRO A 311 -41.88 -23.23 26.07
C PRO A 311 -41.80 -21.78 25.56
N LEU A 312 -42.30 -21.56 24.34
CA LEU A 312 -42.99 -20.34 23.90
C LEU A 312 -44.50 -20.50 24.23
N PRO A 313 -45.38 -19.46 24.30
CA PRO A 313 -45.39 -18.25 23.44
C PRO A 313 -45.91 -16.89 24.03
N SER A 314 -45.46 -15.75 23.45
CA SER A 314 -46.21 -14.51 23.04
C SER A 314 -47.02 -13.64 24.05
N PRO A 315 -47.53 -12.40 23.73
CA PRO A 315 -47.08 -11.31 22.82
C PRO A 315 -47.33 -9.83 23.32
N VAL A 316 -46.86 -8.85 22.50
CA VAL A 316 -47.28 -7.41 22.33
C VAL A 316 -46.94 -6.34 23.41
N LYS A 317 -46.20 -5.28 23.01
CA LYS A 317 -46.66 -3.86 23.04
C LYS A 317 -45.71 -2.88 22.34
N GLN A 318 -46.30 -2.11 21.41
CA GLN A 318 -45.72 -0.95 20.73
C GLN A 318 -45.49 0.23 21.69
N GLY A 319 -44.40 0.96 21.49
CA GLY A 319 -44.08 2.25 22.11
C GLY A 319 -43.03 3.00 21.28
N ARG A 320 -43.17 4.32 21.15
CA ARG A 320 -42.67 5.18 20.06
C ARG A 320 -41.42 5.99 20.48
N THR A 321 -40.36 5.99 19.64
CA THR A 321 -39.25 7.00 19.42
C THR A 321 -38.27 7.33 20.57
N PRO A 322 -36.94 7.53 20.33
CA PRO A 322 -36.39 8.61 19.47
C PRO A 322 -35.24 8.20 18.51
N VAL A 323 -35.01 9.08 17.52
CA VAL A 323 -33.94 9.02 16.52
C VAL A 323 -32.58 9.13 17.21
N MET A 324 -31.88 8.01 17.38
CA MET A 324 -30.46 8.00 17.73
C MET A 324 -29.65 8.01 16.45
N ASN A 325 -28.76 9.00 16.31
CA ASN A 325 -27.68 9.00 15.33
C ASN A 325 -26.91 7.68 15.47
N LYS A 326 -27.17 6.72 14.58
CA LYS A 326 -26.45 5.47 14.61
C LYS A 326 -25.09 5.72 13.98
N SER A 327 -24.03 5.63 14.77
CA SER A 327 -22.67 5.56 14.24
C SER A 327 -22.56 4.36 13.30
N PRO A 328 -21.77 4.45 12.22
CA PRO A 328 -21.55 3.32 11.32
C PRO A 328 -21.14 2.07 12.09
N CYS A 329 -21.81 0.95 11.83
CA CYS A 329 -21.57 -0.30 12.54
C CYS A 329 -21.99 -1.51 11.71
N CYS A 330 -21.39 -2.65 12.04
CA CYS A 330 -21.75 -3.95 11.49
C CYS A 330 -21.87 -4.99 12.61
N THR A 331 -22.51 -6.10 12.28
CA THR A 331 -22.63 -7.28 13.16
C THR A 331 -21.85 -8.43 12.56
N ALA A 332 -21.04 -9.11 13.38
CA ALA A 332 -20.30 -10.30 12.97
C ALA A 332 -21.26 -11.45 12.61
N LEU A 333 -21.08 -12.01 11.42
CA LEU A 333 -21.83 -13.19 10.93
C LEU A 333 -21.16 -14.50 11.32
N TYR A 334 -19.85 -14.47 11.55
CA TYR A 334 -19.03 -15.62 11.93
C TYR A 334 -17.94 -15.18 12.91
N ASP A 335 -17.37 -16.14 13.62
CA ASP A 335 -16.12 -15.93 14.36
C ASP A 335 -14.98 -15.57 13.40
N PHE A 336 -14.13 -14.63 13.80
CA PHE A 336 -12.92 -14.28 13.06
C PHE A 336 -11.73 -14.28 14.01
N GLU A 337 -10.81 -15.22 13.78
CA GLU A 337 -9.55 -15.31 14.51
C GLU A 337 -8.45 -14.61 13.70
N PRO A 338 -7.79 -13.58 14.24
CA PRO A 338 -6.79 -12.81 13.52
C PRO A 338 -5.51 -13.65 13.35
N GLU A 339 -5.06 -13.80 12.11
CA GLU A 339 -3.85 -14.52 11.73
C GLU A 339 -2.65 -13.57 11.58
N ASN A 340 -2.93 -12.28 11.27
CA ASN A 340 -1.90 -11.28 11.04
C ASN A 340 -1.94 -10.13 12.07
N PRO A 341 -0.77 -9.53 12.42
CA PRO A 341 -0.72 -8.34 13.26
C PRO A 341 -1.51 -7.17 12.63
N GLY A 342 -2.50 -6.66 13.36
CA GLY A 342 -3.37 -5.55 12.92
C GLY A 342 -4.78 -5.98 12.48
N GLU A 343 -5.06 -7.28 12.43
CA GLU A 343 -6.42 -7.80 12.26
C GLU A 343 -7.21 -7.75 13.57
N LEU A 344 -8.52 -7.52 13.46
CA LEU A 344 -9.42 -7.40 14.61
C LEU A 344 -10.21 -8.69 14.80
N GLY A 345 -9.84 -9.49 15.77
CA GLY A 345 -10.61 -10.68 16.15
C GLY A 345 -11.93 -10.37 16.85
N PHE A 346 -12.98 -11.12 16.51
CA PHE A 346 -14.32 -11.02 17.09
C PHE A 346 -15.07 -12.35 17.03
N LYS A 347 -16.17 -12.44 17.77
CA LYS A 347 -17.08 -13.58 17.81
C LYS A 347 -18.38 -13.29 17.06
N GLU A 348 -19.02 -14.33 16.54
CA GLU A 348 -20.33 -14.25 15.88
C GLU A 348 -21.34 -13.49 16.76
N GLY A 349 -22.09 -12.58 16.15
CA GLY A 349 -23.09 -11.76 16.82
C GLY A 349 -22.56 -10.51 17.51
N GLU A 350 -21.24 -10.31 17.58
CA GLU A 350 -20.67 -9.07 18.13
C GLU A 350 -20.94 -7.85 17.23
N THR A 351 -21.15 -6.69 17.85
CA THR A 351 -21.34 -5.41 17.13
C THR A 351 -20.03 -4.65 17.08
N ILE A 352 -19.57 -4.37 15.86
CA ILE A 352 -18.30 -3.69 15.60
C ILE A 352 -18.61 -2.29 15.07
N THR A 353 -17.92 -1.28 15.60
CA THR A 353 -18.04 0.08 15.08
C THR A 353 -17.23 0.16 13.79
N LEU A 354 -17.88 0.51 12.67
CA LEU A 354 -17.21 0.69 11.39
C LEU A 354 -16.54 2.06 11.36
N MET A 355 -15.26 2.09 10.99
CA MET A 355 -14.47 3.32 10.91
C MET A 355 -14.15 3.69 9.47
N ASN A 356 -13.75 2.72 8.66
CA ASN A 356 -13.39 2.94 7.26
C ASN A 356 -13.55 1.66 6.43
N ARG A 357 -13.71 1.82 5.10
CA ARG A 357 -13.58 0.73 4.13
C ARG A 357 -12.22 0.84 3.47
N VAL A 358 -11.37 -0.16 3.68
CA VAL A 358 -10.00 -0.15 3.14
C VAL A 358 -10.03 -0.44 1.64
N ASP A 359 -10.78 -1.49 1.25
CA ASP A 359 -10.97 -1.89 -0.14
C ASP A 359 -12.28 -2.71 -0.32
N GLU A 360 -12.42 -3.43 -1.43
CA GLU A 360 -13.61 -4.22 -1.72
C GLU A 360 -13.80 -5.40 -0.75
N ASN A 361 -12.72 -5.89 -0.14
CA ASN A 361 -12.66 -7.11 0.66
C ASN A 361 -12.49 -6.85 2.17
N TRP A 362 -12.04 -5.66 2.59
CA TRP A 362 -11.70 -5.37 3.99
C TRP A 362 -12.35 -4.09 4.57
N TYR A 363 -12.83 -4.21 5.81
CA TYR A 363 -13.23 -3.10 6.68
C TYR A 363 -12.21 -2.84 7.77
N GLU A 364 -12.14 -1.59 8.22
CA GLU A 364 -11.51 -1.19 9.48
C GLU A 364 -12.59 -0.84 10.49
N GLY A 365 -12.48 -1.38 11.70
CA GLY A 365 -13.42 -1.09 12.76
C GLY A 365 -12.84 -1.23 14.15
N SER A 366 -13.67 -0.96 15.15
CA SER A 366 -13.28 -1.04 16.56
C SER A 366 -14.30 -1.81 17.39
N ILE A 367 -13.79 -2.69 18.24
CA ILE A 367 -14.56 -3.43 19.25
C ILE A 367 -13.76 -3.55 20.54
N HIS A 368 -14.39 -3.31 21.69
CA HIS A 368 -13.75 -3.36 23.02
C HIS A 368 -12.48 -2.50 23.14
N GLY A 369 -12.43 -1.35 22.46
CA GLY A 369 -11.27 -0.44 22.47
C GLY A 369 -10.07 -0.93 21.64
N ARG A 370 -10.19 -2.06 20.95
CA ARG A 370 -9.22 -2.55 19.97
C ARG A 370 -9.67 -2.15 18.57
N THR A 371 -8.73 -1.78 17.71
CA THR A 371 -8.98 -1.39 16.32
C THR A 371 -8.13 -2.26 15.40
N GLY A 372 -8.72 -2.66 14.29
CA GLY A 372 -8.03 -3.46 13.29
C GLY A 372 -8.93 -3.78 12.10
N TYR A 373 -8.39 -4.60 11.20
CA TYR A 373 -9.03 -4.94 9.94
C TYR A 373 -9.73 -6.29 9.99
N PHE A 374 -10.81 -6.43 9.22
CA PHE A 374 -11.52 -7.69 9.07
C PHE A 374 -12.23 -7.82 7.72
N PRO A 375 -12.48 -9.05 7.23
CA PRO A 375 -13.11 -9.26 5.93
C PRO A 375 -14.56 -8.79 5.88
N VAL A 376 -14.94 -8.14 4.78
CA VAL A 376 -16.31 -7.68 4.50
C VAL A 376 -17.31 -8.84 4.54
N THR A 377 -16.89 -10.03 4.10
CA THR A 377 -17.74 -11.23 4.03
C THR A 377 -18.10 -11.84 5.40
N TYR A 378 -17.40 -11.42 6.46
CA TYR A 378 -17.60 -11.92 7.83
C TYR A 378 -18.57 -11.08 8.64
N VAL A 379 -19.10 -10.00 8.06
CA VAL A 379 -19.96 -9.05 8.77
C VAL A 379 -21.17 -8.63 7.94
N SER A 380 -22.25 -8.25 8.61
CA SER A 380 -23.42 -7.61 8.01
C SER A 380 -23.46 -6.14 8.43
N VAL A 381 -23.41 -5.23 7.46
CA VAL A 381 -23.46 -3.80 7.72
C VAL A 381 -24.86 -3.41 8.20
N VAL A 382 -24.95 -2.91 9.44
CA VAL A 382 -26.20 -2.44 10.05
C VAL A 382 -26.39 -0.96 9.75
N VAL A 383 -25.29 -0.20 9.79
CA VAL A 383 -25.25 1.23 9.47
C VAL A 383 -24.01 1.47 8.61
N PRO A 384 -24.17 1.87 7.35
CA PRO A 384 -23.05 2.06 6.45
C PRO A 384 -22.19 3.27 6.85
N LEU A 385 -20.94 3.25 6.37
CA LEU A 385 -20.06 4.42 6.41
C LEU A 385 -20.65 5.55 5.53
N PRO A 386 -20.49 6.83 5.92
CA PRO A 386 -21.05 7.98 5.21
C PRO A 386 -20.42 8.26 3.84
#